data_AF-A0A0B6RYM8-F1
#
_entry.id   AF-A0A0B6RYM8-F1
#
_cell.length_a   1.000
_cell.length_b   1.000
_cell.length_c   1.000
_cell.angle_alpha   90.00
_cell.angle_beta   90.00
_cell.angle_gamma   90.00
#
_symmetry.space_group_name_H-M   'P 1'
#
loop_
_entity.id
_entity.type
_entity.pdbx_description
1 polymer ?
#
loop_
_entity_poly.entity_id
_entity_poly.type
_entity_poly.pdbx_seq_one_letter_code
_entity_poly.pdbx_strand_id
1 'polypeptide(L)'
;MPDDGRLHLTRVELERIALQHRWSALDDEVRETLAARGVHCLLCGVTEWQGRHPAGLVSVGWAWLLKPVGEAELAPGSIGSNLMLTGEHGEPLGRRATDALLRARLATLGWQADVYVALARHWPRKPLLQ
;
A
#
# COMPACT_ATOMS: atom_id res chain seq x y z
N MET A 1 -15.08 21.95 1.03
CA MET A 1 -14.78 20.50 1.19
C MET A 1 -15.23 20.08 2.58
N PRO A 2 -15.62 18.81 2.78
CA PRO A 2 -15.89 18.31 4.13
C PRO A 2 -14.62 18.48 4.98
N ASP A 3 -14.76 18.99 6.20
CA ASP A 3 -13.66 19.11 7.16
C ASP A 3 -13.47 17.77 7.90
N ASP A 4 -13.11 16.72 7.15
CA ASP A 4 -12.93 15.36 7.66
C ASP A 4 -11.44 14.96 7.78
N GLY A 5 -10.54 15.93 7.59
CA GLY A 5 -9.09 15.73 7.62
C GLY A 5 -8.55 14.87 6.47
N ARG A 6 -9.34 14.59 5.42
CA ARG A 6 -8.90 13.83 4.24
C ARG A 6 -8.66 14.75 3.05
N LEU A 7 -7.80 14.29 2.14
CA LEU A 7 -7.64 14.90 0.83
C LEU A 7 -8.71 14.32 -0.10
N HIS A 8 -9.59 15.19 -0.60
CA HIS A 8 -10.64 14.83 -1.55
C HIS A 8 -10.12 15.02 -2.97
N LEU A 9 -9.90 13.91 -3.69
CA LEU A 9 -9.26 13.91 -5.00
C LEU A 9 -10.12 13.18 -6.03
N THR A 10 -10.11 13.64 -7.27
CA THR A 10 -10.62 12.87 -8.40
C THR A 10 -9.69 11.69 -8.71
N ARG A 11 -10.22 10.70 -9.44
CA ARG A 11 -9.41 9.59 -9.96
C ARG A 11 -8.25 10.08 -10.85
N VAL A 12 -8.49 11.10 -11.68
CA VAL A 12 -7.48 11.66 -12.59
C VAL A 12 -6.34 12.32 -11.81
N GLU A 13 -6.66 13.01 -10.72
CA GLU A 13 -5.64 13.58 -9.83
C GLU A 13 -4.80 12.48 -9.17
N LEU A 14 -5.43 11.42 -8.65
CA LEU A 14 -4.72 10.26 -8.08
C LEU A 14 -3.75 9.61 -9.09
N GLU A 15 -4.17 9.44 -10.34
CA GLU A 15 -3.35 8.83 -11.39
C GLU A 15 -2.11 9.68 -11.74
N ARG A 16 -2.18 11.00 -11.55
CA ARG A 16 -1.06 11.93 -11.77
C ARG A 16 -0.07 11.99 -10.60
N ILE A 17 -0.45 11.47 -9.43
CA ILE A 17 0.44 11.45 -8.28
C ILE A 17 1.52 10.40 -8.50
N ALA A 18 2.77 10.87 -8.44
CA ALA A 18 3.95 10.01 -8.33
C ALA A 18 4.06 9.53 -6.88
N LEU A 19 3.51 8.35 -6.60
CA LEU A 19 3.68 7.67 -5.33
C LEU A 19 5.10 7.10 -5.26
N GLN A 20 5.81 7.47 -4.20
CA GLN A 20 7.17 7.04 -3.93
C GLN A 20 7.20 6.17 -2.68
N HIS A 21 7.96 5.08 -2.74
CA HIS A 21 8.23 4.24 -1.60
C HIS A 21 8.89 5.06 -0.47
N ARG A 22 8.44 4.84 0.76
CA ARG A 22 9.04 5.46 1.95
C ARG A 22 9.73 4.42 2.81
N TRP A 23 9.03 3.35 3.16
CA TRP A 23 9.59 2.24 3.92
C TRP A 23 8.74 0.98 3.77
N SER A 24 9.35 -0.17 4.03
CA SER A 24 8.68 -1.46 4.19
C SER A 24 9.36 -2.25 5.28
N ALA A 25 8.58 -3.07 5.98
CA ALA A 25 9.09 -3.97 7.00
C ALA A 25 8.35 -5.29 6.97
N LEU A 26 8.99 -6.36 7.45
CA LEU A 26 8.29 -7.57 7.85
C LEU A 26 7.48 -7.28 9.10
N ASP A 27 6.33 -7.93 9.23
CA ASP A 27 5.39 -7.68 10.31
C ASP A 27 4.72 -8.98 10.73
N ASP A 28 4.95 -9.39 11.97
CA ASP A 28 4.41 -10.61 12.54
C ASP A 28 2.92 -10.46 12.94
N GLU A 29 2.47 -9.26 13.29
CA GLU A 29 1.04 -9.01 13.56
C GLU A 29 0.22 -9.16 12.27
N VAL A 30 0.77 -8.73 11.13
CA VAL A 30 0.17 -8.99 9.81
C VAL A 30 0.10 -10.50 9.55
N ARG A 31 1.15 -11.25 9.90
CA ARG A 31 1.20 -12.70 9.72
C ARG A 31 0.11 -13.41 10.51
N GLU A 32 -0.03 -13.05 11.78
CA GLU A 32 -1.06 -13.58 12.67
C GLU A 32 -2.46 -13.24 12.18
N THR A 33 -2.68 -11.99 11.76
CA THR A 33 -3.96 -11.53 11.21
C THR A 33 -4.34 -12.30 9.93
N LEU A 34 -3.39 -12.55 9.04
CA LEU A 34 -3.61 -13.34 7.83
C LEU A 34 -3.89 -14.81 8.16
N ALA A 35 -3.12 -15.40 9.07
CA ALA A 35 -3.30 -16.78 9.51
C ALA A 35 -4.68 -17.00 10.17
N ALA A 36 -5.14 -16.07 11.00
CA ALA A 36 -6.48 -16.11 11.60
C ALA A 36 -7.61 -16.07 10.55
N ARG A 37 -7.33 -15.59 9.33
CA ARG A 37 -8.24 -15.56 8.19
C ARG A 37 -8.02 -16.73 7.21
N GLY A 38 -7.19 -17.72 7.58
CA GLY A 38 -6.87 -18.87 6.74
C GLY A 38 -5.92 -18.56 5.58
N VAL A 39 -5.22 -17.42 5.61
CA VAL A 39 -4.27 -17.02 4.57
C VAL A 39 -2.85 -17.27 5.06
N HIS A 40 -2.16 -18.22 4.45
CA HIS A 40 -0.76 -18.52 4.74
C HIS A 40 0.17 -17.79 3.77
N CYS A 41 1.29 -17.29 4.29
CA CYS A 41 2.32 -16.60 3.53
C CYS A 41 3.72 -17.06 3.97
N LEU A 42 4.67 -16.98 3.04
CA LEU A 42 6.09 -17.17 3.31
C LEU A 42 6.67 -15.95 4.03
N LEU A 43 6.39 -14.76 3.49
CA LEU A 43 6.72 -13.48 4.09
C LEU A 43 5.48 -12.59 4.05
N CYS A 44 5.34 -11.71 5.02
CA CYS A 44 4.35 -10.65 5.00
C CYS A 44 4.87 -9.45 5.78
N GLY A 45 4.23 -8.33 5.53
CA GLY A 45 4.67 -7.09 6.11
C GLY A 45 3.77 -5.94 5.76
N VAL A 46 4.28 -4.75 6.03
CA VAL A 46 3.64 -3.49 5.69
C VAL A 46 4.56 -2.66 4.81
N THR A 47 3.97 -1.73 4.06
CA THR A 47 4.69 -0.74 3.28
C THR A 47 3.94 0.58 3.31
N GLU A 48 4.69 1.69 3.30
CA GLU A 48 4.14 3.04 3.26
C GLU A 48 4.71 3.80 2.07
N TRP A 49 3.83 4.50 1.38
CA TRP A 49 4.11 5.26 0.16
C TRP A 49 3.54 6.67 0.30
N GLN A 50 4.24 7.64 -0.28
CA GLN A 50 3.84 9.04 -0.23
C GLN A 50 3.92 9.70 -1.60
N GLY A 51 3.07 10.68 -1.83
CA GLY A 51 3.06 11.49 -3.04
C GLY A 51 2.76 12.96 -2.73
N ARG A 52 3.16 13.86 -3.62
CA ARG A 52 2.86 15.28 -3.49
C ARG A 52 1.63 15.64 -4.33
N HIS A 53 0.72 16.41 -3.76
CA HIS A 53 -0.42 17.01 -4.43
C HIS A 53 -0.52 18.50 -4.03
N PRO A 54 -1.04 19.41 -4.88
CA PRO A 54 -1.25 20.80 -4.49
C PRO A 54 -2.08 20.99 -3.21
N ALA A 55 -3.03 20.08 -2.96
CA ALA A 55 -3.86 20.09 -1.76
C ALA A 55 -3.15 19.55 -0.49
N GLY A 56 -1.99 18.91 -0.60
CA GLY A 56 -1.25 18.36 0.54
C GLY A 56 -0.42 17.12 0.24
N LEU A 57 0.17 16.54 1.29
CA LEU A 57 0.90 15.28 1.21
C LEU A 57 -0.10 14.11 1.16
N VAL A 58 0.00 13.28 0.13
CA VAL A 58 -0.74 12.03 0.02
C VAL A 58 0.05 10.91 0.69
N SER A 59 -0.63 10.09 1.50
CA SER A 59 -0.07 8.90 2.14
C SER A 59 -0.95 7.69 1.87
N VAL A 60 -0.33 6.59 1.47
CA VAL A 60 -0.99 5.30 1.20
C VAL A 60 -0.11 4.19 1.75
N GLY A 61 -0.67 3.41 2.67
CA GLY A 61 -0.03 2.25 3.26
C GLY A 61 -0.86 0.99 3.05
N TRP A 62 -0.20 -0.16 2.97
CA TRP A 62 -0.88 -1.45 2.94
C TRP A 62 -0.03 -2.56 3.53
N ALA A 63 -0.71 -3.58 4.04
CA ALA A 63 -0.10 -4.88 4.29
C ALA A 63 0.04 -5.66 2.98
N TRP A 64 1.13 -6.39 2.85
CA TRP A 64 1.45 -7.27 1.71
C TRP A 64 1.79 -8.67 2.21
N LEU A 65 1.63 -9.65 1.33
CA LEU A 65 2.02 -11.04 1.56
C LEU A 65 2.71 -11.62 0.34
N LEU A 66 3.66 -12.51 0.57
CA LEU A 66 4.36 -13.28 -0.45
C LEU A 66 4.11 -14.76 -0.16
N LYS A 67 3.61 -15.49 -1.15
CA LYS A 67 3.46 -16.95 -1.10
C LYS A 67 4.75 -17.62 -1.59
N PRO A 68 4.93 -18.94 -1.41
CA PRO A 68 6.14 -19.64 -1.86
C PRO A 68 6.44 -19.50 -3.36
N VAL A 69 5.43 -19.22 -4.18
CA VAL A 69 5.54 -19.00 -5.62
C VAL A 69 4.85 -17.68 -5.97
N GLY A 70 5.47 -16.90 -6.86
CA GLY A 70 4.92 -15.65 -7.36
C GLY A 70 5.56 -14.41 -6.74
N GLU A 71 4.88 -13.28 -6.89
CA GLU A 71 5.31 -11.99 -6.35
C GLU A 71 4.50 -11.61 -5.11
N ALA A 72 4.93 -10.55 -4.42
CA ALA A 72 4.18 -9.98 -3.32
C ALA A 72 2.83 -9.47 -3.81
N GLU A 73 1.79 -9.87 -3.09
CA GLU A 73 0.39 -9.53 -3.29
C GLU A 73 -0.08 -8.56 -2.19
N LEU A 74 -1.03 -7.69 -2.53
CA LEU A 74 -1.65 -6.79 -1.55
C LEU A 74 -2.65 -7.56 -0.67
N ALA A 75 -2.46 -7.50 0.65
CA ALA A 75 -3.30 -8.23 1.59
C ALA A 75 -4.78 -7.79 1.51
N PRO A 76 -5.74 -8.71 1.67
CA PRO A 76 -7.16 -8.36 1.60
C PRO A 76 -7.54 -7.32 2.66
N GLY A 77 -8.14 -6.21 2.21
CA GLY A 77 -8.68 -5.17 3.09
C GLY A 77 -7.64 -4.36 3.88
N SER A 78 -6.39 -4.30 3.43
CA SER A 78 -5.30 -3.67 4.20
C SER A 78 -4.95 -2.23 3.80
N ILE A 79 -5.63 -1.65 2.80
CA ILE A 79 -5.28 -0.31 2.30
C ILE A 79 -5.69 0.74 3.33
N GLY A 80 -4.72 1.51 3.81
CA GLY A 80 -4.91 2.72 4.59
C GLY A 80 -4.47 3.94 3.79
N SER A 81 -5.27 5.00 3.78
CA SER A 81 -4.85 6.27 3.17
C SER A 81 -5.51 7.47 3.83
N ASN A 82 -4.91 8.65 3.61
CA ASN A 82 -5.49 9.95 3.95
C ASN A 82 -6.40 10.51 2.84
N LEU A 83 -6.80 9.68 1.88
CA LEU A 83 -7.60 10.09 0.74
C LEU A 83 -9.10 9.77 0.93
N MET A 84 -9.92 10.53 0.22
CA MET A 84 -11.28 10.19 -0.16
C MET A 84 -11.43 10.52 -1.63
N LEU A 85 -11.74 9.53 -2.49
CA LEU A 85 -11.93 9.83 -3.90
C LEU A 85 -13.33 10.41 -4.14
N THR A 86 -13.42 11.35 -5.07
CA THR A 86 -14.67 12.00 -5.45
C THR A 86 -15.14 11.58 -6.84
N GLY A 87 -16.45 11.58 -7.05
CA GLY A 87 -17.05 11.42 -8.37
C GLY A 87 -17.03 12.71 -9.18
N GLU A 88 -17.77 12.71 -10.29
CA GLU A 88 -17.72 13.78 -11.30
C GLU A 88 -18.26 15.12 -10.80
N HIS A 89 -19.12 15.12 -9.79
CA HIS A 89 -19.69 16.32 -9.20
C HIS A 89 -19.03 16.72 -7.87
N GLY A 90 -17.90 16.10 -7.53
CA GLY A 90 -17.13 16.39 -6.32
C GLY A 90 -17.68 15.73 -5.05
N GLU A 91 -18.68 14.85 -5.17
CA GLU A 91 -19.22 14.08 -4.07
C GLU A 91 -18.25 12.95 -3.66
N PRO A 92 -18.08 12.68 -2.34
CA PRO A 92 -17.27 11.55 -1.88
C PRO A 92 -17.84 10.20 -2.36
N LEU A 93 -16.99 9.36 -2.95
CA LEU A 93 -17.36 8.00 -3.36
C LEU A 93 -17.49 7.03 -2.16
N GLY A 94 -16.98 7.43 -0.99
CA GLY A 94 -16.88 6.59 0.19
C GLY A 94 -15.67 5.65 0.17
N ARG A 95 -15.43 5.01 1.32
CA ARG A 95 -14.21 4.21 1.57
C ARG A 95 -14.08 3.02 0.63
N ARG A 96 -15.13 2.23 0.45
CA ARG A 96 -15.08 1.01 -0.36
C ARG A 96 -14.69 1.29 -1.82
N ALA A 97 -15.28 2.33 -2.41
CA ALA A 97 -14.95 2.74 -3.78
C ALA A 97 -13.54 3.35 -3.86
N THR A 98 -13.16 4.16 -2.86
CA THR A 98 -11.81 4.71 -2.74
C THR A 98 -10.75 3.59 -2.69
N ASP A 99 -10.94 2.58 -1.84
CA ASP A 99 -10.01 1.46 -1.69
C ASP A 99 -9.91 0.62 -2.96
N ALA A 100 -11.01 0.43 -3.68
CA ALA A 100 -11.01 -0.29 -4.95
C ALA A 100 -10.20 0.44 -6.03
N LEU A 101 -10.36 1.75 -6.14
CA LEU A 101 -9.61 2.59 -7.07
C LEU A 101 -8.13 2.71 -6.67
N LEU A 102 -7.84 2.80 -5.37
CA LEU A 102 -6.46 2.74 -4.88
C LEU A 102 -5.81 1.40 -5.21
N ARG A 103 -6.50 0.27 -4.98
CA ARG A 103 -5.98 -1.05 -5.36
C ARG A 103 -5.65 -1.12 -6.85
N ALA A 104 -6.53 -0.60 -7.71
CA ALA A 104 -6.29 -0.53 -9.14
C ALA A 104 -5.06 0.33 -9.48
N ARG A 105 -4.91 1.50 -8.82
CA ARG A 105 -3.74 2.35 -9.00
C ARG A 105 -2.45 1.65 -8.54
N LEU A 106 -2.45 1.05 -7.35
CA LEU A 106 -1.27 0.36 -6.81
C LEU A 106 -0.81 -0.78 -7.72
N ALA A 107 -1.73 -1.51 -8.36
CA ALA A 107 -1.40 -2.56 -9.33
C ALA A 107 -0.59 -2.05 -10.54
N THR A 108 -0.61 -0.74 -10.83
CA THR A 108 0.15 -0.14 -11.94
C THR A 108 1.58 0.29 -11.57
N LEU A 109 1.95 0.22 -10.28
CA LEU A 109 3.22 0.80 -9.81
C LEU A 109 4.42 -0.15 -9.89
N GLY A 110 4.21 -1.47 -10.03
CA GLY A 110 5.30 -2.44 -9.87
C GLY A 110 5.97 -2.36 -8.48
N TRP A 111 5.20 -1.99 -7.45
CA TRP A 111 5.66 -1.64 -6.11
C TRP A 111 6.45 -2.74 -5.40
N GLN A 112 6.34 -3.98 -5.86
CA GLN A 112 7.03 -5.14 -5.30
C GLN A 112 8.55 -4.95 -5.35
N ALA A 113 9.09 -4.32 -6.39
CA ALA A 113 10.53 -4.07 -6.53
C ALA A 113 11.08 -3.21 -5.38
N ASP A 114 10.40 -2.12 -5.05
CA ASP A 114 10.81 -1.22 -3.95
C ASP A 114 10.72 -1.91 -2.58
N VAL A 115 9.67 -2.72 -2.37
CA VAL A 115 9.53 -3.52 -1.14
C VAL A 115 10.71 -4.49 -1.01
N TYR A 116 11.07 -5.22 -2.07
CA TYR A 116 12.19 -6.16 -2.02
C TYR A 116 13.52 -5.47 -1.77
N VAL A 117 13.76 -4.32 -2.42
CA VAL A 117 14.96 -3.50 -2.18
C VAL A 117 15.03 -3.03 -0.72
N ALA A 118 13.90 -2.60 -0.15
CA ALA A 118 13.83 -2.17 1.24
C ALA A 118 14.14 -3.31 2.22
N LEU A 119 13.56 -4.49 1.99
CA LEU A 119 13.80 -5.66 2.85
C LEU A 119 15.23 -6.19 2.73
N ALA A 120 15.80 -6.20 1.53
CA ALA A 120 17.18 -6.67 1.30
C ALA A 120 18.22 -5.85 2.07
N ARG A 121 17.96 -4.55 2.30
CA ARG A 121 18.84 -3.68 3.10
C ARG A 121 18.87 -4.05 4.59
N HIS A 122 17.83 -4.70 5.09
CA HIS A 122 17.65 -5.04 6.51
C HIS A 122 17.82 -6.54 6.78
N TRP A 123 17.94 -7.36 5.73
CA TRP A 123 18.18 -8.79 5.87
C TRP A 123 19.62 -9.02 6.32
N PRO A 124 19.86 -9.81 7.40
CA PRO A 124 21.22 -10.13 7.79
C PRO A 124 21.90 -10.88 6.65
N ARG A 125 22.98 -10.31 6.12
CA ARG A 125 23.96 -11.06 5.33
C ARG A 125 24.54 -12.11 6.26
N LYS A 126 23.98 -13.32 6.30
CA LYS A 126 24.72 -14.46 6.84
C LYS A 126 26.01 -14.54 6.03
N PRO A 127 27.21 -14.48 6.65
CA PRO A 127 28.41 -14.88 5.95
C PRO A 127 28.17 -16.30 5.45
N LEU A 128 28.44 -16.55 4.17
CA LEU A 128 28.62 -17.91 3.71
C LEU A 128 29.73 -18.49 4.60
N LEU A 129 29.37 -19.46 5.44
CA LEU A 129 30.35 -20.23 6.20
C LEU A 129 31.37 -20.78 5.17
N GLN A 130 32.64 -20.41 5.37
CA GLN A 130 33.78 -20.96 4.63
C GLN A 130 34.01 -22.42 5.02
#